data_AF-A0A835IKJ6-F1
#
_entry.id   AF-A0A835IKJ6-F1
#
_cell.length_a   1.000
_cell.length_b   1.000
_cell.length_c   1.000
_cell.angle_alpha   90.00
_cell.angle_beta   90.00
_cell.angle_gamma   90.00
#
_symmetry.space_group_name_H-M   'P 1'
#
loop_
_entity.id
_entity.type
_entity.pdbx_description
1 polymer ?
#
loop_
_entity_poly.entity_id
_entity_poly.type
_entity_poly.pdbx_seq_one_letter_code
_entity_poly.pdbx_strand_id
1 'polypeptide(L)'
;MAIVSIPSSFPTITHSSFHLPKRKRFSGMAFANLSSETSLGVKVTEGNGKLPKVVLSSVDGSEAEIYLFGGCVTLWKVANGKDLLFVRPDAVFDGKKPISGGIPHCFPQFGPGAIQQHGFARNMNWSIADSESVEGNPIITLELKDDPYSRSMWDFSFKALYKVILNANSLSTVLTVTNTDNRSFSFSSALHTYF
;
A
#
# COMPACT_ATOMS: atom_id res chain seq x y z
N MET A 1 85.25 4.76 5.11
CA MET A 1 84.66 4.86 3.75
C MET A 1 83.29 5.52 3.89
N ALA A 2 83.21 6.80 3.57
CA ALA A 2 81.98 7.57 3.56
C ALA A 2 81.42 7.58 2.13
N ILE A 3 80.13 7.30 1.97
CA ILE A 3 79.43 7.42 0.70
C ILE A 3 78.07 8.05 1.02
N VAL A 4 77.94 9.31 0.65
CA VAL A 4 76.71 10.10 0.66
C VAL A 4 76.06 9.89 -0.70
N SER A 5 74.80 9.45 -0.71
CA SER A 5 74.02 9.27 -1.95
C SER A 5 72.71 10.05 -1.83
N ILE A 6 72.56 11.05 -2.69
CA ILE A 6 71.32 11.81 -2.91
C ILE A 6 70.56 11.15 -4.06
N PRO A 7 69.23 10.98 -3.95
CA PRO A 7 68.39 10.92 -5.14
C PRO A 7 67.44 12.13 -5.19
N SER A 8 67.53 12.83 -6.32
CA SER A 8 66.64 13.87 -6.82
C SER A 8 65.27 13.31 -7.21
N SER A 9 64.22 14.04 -6.85
CA SER A 9 62.81 13.79 -7.15
C SER A 9 62.43 14.30 -8.55
N PHE A 10 61.68 13.47 -9.31
CA PHE A 10 60.95 13.86 -10.52
C PHE A 10 59.45 13.91 -10.23
N PRO A 11 58.70 14.92 -10.72
CA PRO A 11 57.26 14.96 -10.55
C PRO A 11 56.56 14.14 -11.64
N THR A 12 55.67 13.23 -11.22
CA THR A 12 54.78 12.48 -12.11
C THR A 12 53.50 13.29 -12.38
N ILE A 13 53.22 13.49 -13.66
CA ILE A 13 51.98 14.07 -14.18
C ILE A 13 50.82 13.12 -13.88
N THR A 14 49.80 13.59 -13.15
CA THR A 14 48.55 12.86 -12.94
C THR A 14 47.45 13.40 -13.85
N HIS A 15 46.84 12.48 -14.59
CA HIS A 15 45.73 12.72 -15.52
C HIS A 15 44.47 13.20 -14.79
N SER A 16 43.79 14.20 -15.37
CA SER A 16 42.47 14.64 -14.98
C SER A 16 41.41 13.59 -15.33
N SER A 17 40.62 13.16 -14.35
CA SER A 17 39.37 12.45 -14.59
C SER A 17 38.20 13.35 -14.19
N PHE A 18 37.43 13.76 -15.20
CA PHE A 18 36.19 14.50 -15.04
C PHE A 18 35.14 13.62 -14.34
N HIS A 19 34.69 14.01 -13.15
CA HIS A 19 33.54 13.41 -12.51
C HIS A 19 32.26 14.12 -12.97
N LEU A 20 31.48 13.43 -13.80
CA LEU A 20 30.11 13.80 -14.15
C LEU A 20 29.21 13.76 -12.89
N PRO A 21 28.30 14.73 -12.70
CA PRO A 21 27.40 14.71 -11.56
C PRO A 21 26.38 13.58 -11.67
N LYS A 22 26.27 12.79 -10.59
CA LYS A 22 25.24 11.74 -10.45
C LYS A 22 23.84 12.36 -10.52
N ARG A 23 23.18 12.16 -11.64
CA ARG A 23 21.77 12.50 -11.89
C ARG A 23 20.90 11.68 -10.93
N LYS A 24 20.39 12.30 -9.86
CA LYS A 24 19.35 11.70 -9.00
C LYS A 24 18.11 11.47 -9.87
N ARG A 25 17.91 10.23 -10.30
CA ARG A 25 16.65 9.77 -10.90
C ARG A 25 15.60 9.80 -9.80
N PHE A 26 14.77 10.82 -9.78
CA PHE A 26 13.47 10.72 -9.14
C PHE A 26 12.69 9.65 -9.89
N SER A 27 12.53 8.48 -9.29
CA SER A 27 11.57 7.48 -9.74
C SER A 27 10.18 8.00 -9.39
N GLY A 28 9.66 8.91 -10.22
CA GLY A 28 8.22 9.16 -10.25
C GLY A 28 7.58 7.87 -10.75
N MET A 29 6.84 7.17 -9.89
CA MET A 29 5.90 6.17 -10.34
C MET A 29 4.84 6.91 -11.15
N ALA A 30 5.00 6.89 -12.46
CA ALA A 30 3.94 7.29 -13.37
C ALA A 30 2.83 6.25 -13.21
N PHE A 31 1.69 6.66 -12.66
CA PHE A 31 0.47 5.87 -12.76
C PHE A 31 0.13 5.82 -14.24
N ALA A 32 0.40 4.67 -14.87
CA ALA A 32 -0.10 4.38 -16.20
C ALA A 32 -1.62 4.59 -16.19
N ASN A 33 -2.15 5.22 -17.23
CA ASN A 33 -3.58 5.41 -17.46
C ASN A 33 -4.30 4.09 -17.18
N LEU A 34 -4.98 4.00 -16.03
CA LEU A 34 -5.66 2.79 -15.59
C LEU A 34 -7.05 2.75 -16.23
N SER A 35 -7.08 2.51 -17.54
CA SER A 35 -8.30 2.05 -18.22
C SER A 35 -8.30 0.52 -18.25
N SER A 36 -8.20 -0.12 -17.08
CA SER A 36 -8.73 -1.48 -16.96
C SER A 36 -10.24 -1.33 -16.84
N GLU A 37 -11.02 -1.93 -17.72
CA GLU A 37 -12.47 -1.99 -17.58
C GLU A 37 -12.80 -2.63 -16.23
N THR A 38 -13.21 -1.83 -15.26
CA THR A 38 -13.71 -2.33 -13.98
C THR A 38 -15.17 -2.71 -14.14
N SER A 39 -15.63 -3.67 -13.33
CA SER A 39 -17.02 -4.13 -13.33
C SER A 39 -18.02 -3.00 -13.02
N LEU A 40 -19.29 -3.25 -13.33
CA LEU A 40 -20.39 -2.34 -12.99
C LEU A 40 -20.34 -1.97 -11.49
N GLY A 41 -20.53 -0.69 -11.19
CA GLY A 41 -20.51 -0.19 -9.81
C GLY A 41 -19.11 -0.09 -9.21
N VAL A 42 -18.03 -0.35 -9.96
CA VAL A 42 -16.64 -0.16 -9.52
C VAL A 42 -16.00 0.95 -10.35
N LYS A 43 -15.47 1.97 -9.67
CA LYS A 43 -14.77 3.09 -10.32
C LYS A 43 -13.45 3.40 -9.63
N VAL A 44 -12.35 3.39 -10.37
CA VAL A 44 -11.06 3.92 -9.88
C VAL A 44 -11.01 5.42 -10.11
N THR A 45 -10.62 6.18 -9.10
CA THR A 45 -10.51 7.64 -9.16
C THR A 45 -9.43 8.15 -8.22
N GLU A 46 -9.07 9.42 -8.36
CA GLU A 46 -8.24 10.12 -7.40
C GLU A 46 -9.07 10.56 -6.18
N GLY A 47 -8.54 10.36 -4.97
CA GLY A 47 -9.10 10.80 -3.70
C GLY A 47 -8.30 11.93 -3.05
N ASN A 48 -8.46 12.07 -1.73
CA ASN A 48 -7.70 13.05 -0.93
C ASN A 48 -6.19 12.83 -1.08
N GLY A 49 -5.46 13.95 -1.13
CA GLY A 49 -3.99 13.95 -1.28
C GLY A 49 -3.49 13.26 -2.55
N LYS A 50 -4.34 13.18 -3.57
CA LYS A 50 -4.05 12.56 -4.87
C LYS A 50 -3.78 11.05 -4.81
N LEU A 51 -4.21 10.39 -3.74
CA LEU A 51 -4.07 8.95 -3.63
C LEU A 51 -5.15 8.25 -4.46
N PRO A 52 -4.81 7.15 -5.15
CA PRO A 52 -5.79 6.37 -5.88
C PRO A 52 -6.75 5.68 -4.91
N LYS A 53 -8.04 5.74 -5.23
CA LYS A 53 -9.11 5.04 -4.51
C LYS A 53 -10.06 4.35 -5.48
N VAL A 54 -10.74 3.34 -4.96
CA VAL A 54 -11.88 2.67 -5.60
C VAL A 54 -13.15 3.18 -4.93
N VAL A 55 -14.12 3.57 -5.74
CA VAL A 55 -15.49 3.85 -5.31
C VAL A 55 -16.36 2.69 -5.76
N LEU A 56 -17.05 2.07 -4.80
CA LEU A 56 -18.07 1.07 -5.03
C LEU A 56 -19.45 1.74 -4.92
N SER A 57 -20.36 1.42 -5.83
CA SER A 57 -21.75 1.89 -5.82
C SER A 57 -22.68 0.73 -6.14
N SER A 58 -23.52 0.33 -5.19
CA SER A 58 -24.52 -0.72 -5.42
C SER A 58 -25.74 -0.16 -6.17
N VAL A 59 -26.47 -1.04 -6.84
CA VAL A 59 -27.73 -0.70 -7.50
C VAL A 59 -28.79 -0.12 -6.56
N ASP A 60 -28.74 -0.48 -5.27
CA ASP A 60 -29.64 0.02 -4.24
C ASP A 60 -29.23 1.40 -3.68
N GLY A 61 -28.10 1.95 -4.11
CA GLY A 61 -27.60 3.27 -3.69
C GLY A 61 -26.68 3.27 -2.46
N SER A 62 -26.20 2.09 -2.03
CA SER A 62 -25.11 1.98 -1.07
C SER A 62 -23.80 2.38 -1.74
N GLU A 63 -22.86 3.00 -1.01
CA GLU A 63 -21.54 3.35 -1.53
C GLU A 63 -20.44 3.05 -0.52
N ALA A 64 -19.25 2.69 -1.03
CA ALA A 64 -18.04 2.56 -0.23
C ALA A 64 -16.82 3.15 -0.95
N GLU A 65 -15.90 3.72 -0.18
CA GLU A 65 -14.61 4.19 -0.71
C GLU A 65 -13.46 3.38 -0.11
N ILE A 66 -12.55 2.93 -0.97
CA ILE A 66 -11.37 2.14 -0.59
C ILE A 66 -10.12 2.78 -1.16
N TYR A 67 -9.22 3.27 -0.31
CA TYR A 67 -7.91 3.73 -0.77
C TYR A 67 -7.00 2.54 -1.03
N LEU A 68 -6.31 2.55 -2.19
CA LEU A 68 -5.34 1.51 -2.50
C LEU A 68 -4.14 1.57 -1.55
N PHE A 69 -3.79 2.77 -1.09
CA PHE A 69 -2.85 2.91 0.02
C PHE A 69 -3.46 2.33 1.30
N GLY A 70 -2.79 1.31 1.83
CA GLY A 70 -3.19 0.57 3.01
C GLY A 70 -4.39 -0.36 2.82
N GLY A 71 -4.97 -0.48 1.61
CA GLY A 71 -6.17 -1.27 1.36
C GLY A 71 -7.38 -0.84 2.20
N CYS A 72 -7.40 0.44 2.61
CA CYS A 72 -8.25 0.92 3.69
C CYS A 72 -9.62 1.34 3.16
N VAL A 73 -10.69 0.73 3.67
CA VAL A 73 -12.06 1.24 3.47
C VAL A 73 -12.23 2.48 4.34
N THR A 74 -12.52 3.63 3.74
CA THR A 74 -12.59 4.91 4.44
C THR A 74 -13.99 5.50 4.52
N LEU A 75 -14.94 4.97 3.76
CA LEU A 75 -16.33 5.39 3.77
C LEU A 75 -17.21 4.17 3.50
N TRP A 76 -18.32 4.08 4.21
CA TRP A 76 -19.43 3.21 3.84
C TRP A 76 -20.74 3.88 4.22
N LYS A 77 -21.55 4.21 3.21
CA LYS A 77 -22.89 4.75 3.41
C LYS A 77 -23.92 3.81 2.80
N VAL A 78 -25.01 3.58 3.52
CA VAL A 78 -26.22 2.98 2.95
C VAL A 78 -27.01 4.04 2.18
N ALA A 79 -27.96 3.61 1.35
CA ALA A 79 -28.79 4.51 0.55
C ALA A 79 -29.48 5.58 1.43
N ASN A 80 -29.29 6.86 1.07
CA ASN A 80 -29.79 8.03 1.82
C ASN A 80 -29.35 8.09 3.29
N GLY A 81 -28.34 7.31 3.68
CA GLY A 81 -27.80 7.24 5.03
C GLY A 81 -26.65 8.20 5.27
N LYS A 82 -26.17 8.20 6.51
CA LYS A 82 -24.88 8.81 6.88
C LYS A 82 -23.76 7.80 6.60
N ASP A 83 -22.54 8.31 6.51
CA ASP A 83 -21.35 7.47 6.58
C ASP A 83 -21.35 6.72 7.92
N LEU A 84 -21.10 5.42 7.86
CA LEU A 84 -21.06 4.49 8.99
C LEU A 84 -19.63 4.26 9.49
N LEU A 85 -18.63 4.80 8.78
CA LEU A 85 -17.23 4.72 9.18
C LEU A 85 -16.74 6.09 9.63
N PHE A 86 -15.96 6.12 10.70
CA PHE A 86 -15.32 7.33 11.17
C PHE A 86 -13.89 7.44 10.61
N VAL A 87 -13.65 8.51 9.85
CA VAL A 87 -12.31 8.98 9.51
C VAL A 87 -12.04 10.27 10.27
N ARG A 88 -10.89 10.34 10.95
CA ARG A 88 -10.55 11.53 11.72
C ARG A 88 -10.49 12.77 10.83
N PRO A 89 -10.99 13.94 11.29
CA PRO A 89 -10.91 15.19 10.53
C PRO A 89 -9.47 15.62 10.18
N ASP A 90 -8.49 15.20 10.99
CA ASP A 90 -7.06 15.48 10.79
C ASP A 90 -6.29 14.31 10.14
N ALA A 91 -7.01 13.33 9.58
CA ALA A 91 -6.39 12.25 8.82
C ALA A 91 -5.63 12.81 7.61
N VAL A 92 -4.39 12.35 7.43
CA VAL A 92 -3.54 12.76 6.31
C VAL A 92 -3.52 11.66 5.27
N PHE A 93 -3.72 12.04 4.01
CA PHE A 93 -3.77 11.15 2.86
C PHE A 93 -2.55 11.38 1.97
N ASP A 94 -1.33 11.15 2.48
CA ASP A 94 -0.09 11.42 1.75
C ASP A 94 0.67 10.16 1.29
N GLY A 95 0.13 8.97 1.60
CA GLY A 95 0.73 7.68 1.28
C GLY A 95 2.00 7.38 2.07
N LYS A 96 2.30 8.13 3.14
CA LYS A 96 3.50 7.95 3.97
C LYS A 96 3.18 7.33 5.32
N LYS A 97 2.00 7.61 5.86
CA LYS A 97 1.52 7.06 7.13
C LYS A 97 0.11 6.49 6.98
N PRO A 98 -0.29 5.53 7.81
CA PRO A 98 -1.62 4.92 7.73
C PRO A 98 -2.73 5.96 7.84
N ILE A 99 -3.79 5.78 7.06
CA ILE A 99 -4.99 6.59 7.15
C ILE A 99 -5.60 6.41 8.54
N SER A 100 -5.92 7.51 9.20
CA SER A 100 -6.39 7.52 10.59
C SER A 100 -7.91 7.44 10.65
N GLY A 101 -8.44 6.21 10.55
CA GLY A 101 -9.86 5.90 10.60
C GLY A 101 -10.26 4.89 9.52
N GLY A 102 -11.56 4.67 9.33
CA GLY A 102 -12.06 3.67 8.39
C GLY A 102 -11.81 2.23 8.87
N ILE A 103 -11.25 1.38 8.01
CA ILE A 103 -10.91 -0.03 8.30
C ILE A 103 -9.42 -0.31 8.00
N PRO A 104 -8.47 0.17 8.82
CA PRO A 104 -7.06 -0.13 8.62
C PRO A 104 -6.73 -1.59 8.91
N HIS A 105 -5.84 -2.17 8.09
CA HIS A 105 -5.29 -3.50 8.34
C HIS A 105 -4.23 -3.48 9.45
N CYS A 106 -4.35 -4.41 10.38
CA CYS A 106 -3.26 -4.82 11.26
C CYS A 106 -2.72 -6.15 10.75
N PHE A 107 -1.57 -6.17 10.05
CA PHE A 107 -0.96 -7.40 9.53
C PHE A 107 0.52 -7.15 9.26
N PRO A 108 1.43 -8.09 9.58
CA PRO A 108 1.22 -9.43 10.15
C PRO A 108 1.20 -9.45 11.69
N GLN A 109 1.04 -8.30 12.33
CA GLN A 109 1.02 -8.14 13.78
C GLN A 109 -0.16 -7.29 14.21
N PHE A 110 -0.90 -7.71 15.23
CA PHE A 110 -1.86 -6.88 15.95
C PHE A 110 -1.24 -6.33 17.24
N GLY A 111 -1.37 -5.02 17.46
CA GLY A 111 -0.82 -4.36 18.64
C GLY A 111 0.71 -4.21 18.61
N PRO A 112 1.32 -3.89 19.75
CA PRO A 112 2.78 -3.81 19.91
C PRO A 112 3.45 -5.18 19.74
N GLY A 113 4.73 -5.20 19.35
CA GLY A 113 5.48 -6.45 19.18
C GLY A 113 6.84 -6.23 18.52
N ALA A 114 7.32 -7.25 17.79
CA ALA A 114 8.66 -7.29 17.21
C ALA A 114 8.85 -6.29 16.06
N ILE A 115 7.78 -6.02 15.32
CA ILE A 115 7.74 -4.99 14.28
C ILE A 115 6.91 -3.79 14.73
N GLN A 116 6.87 -2.74 13.92
CA GLN A 116 6.04 -1.56 14.20
C GLN A 116 4.61 -1.93 14.59
N GLN A 117 4.00 -1.14 15.48
CA GLN A 117 2.67 -1.43 16.00
C GLN A 117 1.65 -1.61 14.87
N HIS A 118 0.86 -2.70 14.96
CA HIS A 118 -0.11 -3.12 13.95
C HIS A 118 0.48 -3.56 12.59
N GLY A 119 1.78 -3.84 12.52
CA GLY A 119 2.42 -4.32 11.29
C GLY A 119 2.45 -3.26 10.19
N PHE A 120 2.47 -3.71 8.93
CA PHE A 120 2.81 -2.85 7.78
C PHE A 120 1.80 -2.85 6.64
N ALA A 121 0.79 -3.72 6.65
CA ALA A 121 -0.18 -3.78 5.55
C ALA A 121 -0.89 -2.44 5.28
N ARG A 122 -1.15 -1.67 6.35
CA ARG A 122 -1.73 -0.31 6.30
C ARG A 122 -0.77 0.79 5.84
N ASN A 123 0.50 0.46 5.57
CA ASN A 123 1.55 1.36 5.12
C ASN A 123 1.96 1.12 3.66
N MET A 124 1.37 0.11 3.01
CA MET A 124 1.76 -0.34 1.67
C MET A 124 0.65 -0.06 0.67
N ASN A 125 1.00 0.10 -0.60
CA ASN A 125 0.01 0.15 -1.67
C ASN A 125 -0.45 -1.26 -2.01
N TRP A 126 -1.76 -1.44 -2.05
CA TRP A 126 -2.42 -2.64 -2.57
C TRP A 126 -2.74 -2.44 -4.05
N SER A 127 -2.70 -3.50 -4.83
CA SER A 127 -3.12 -3.50 -6.23
C SER A 127 -4.51 -4.09 -6.39
N ILE A 128 -5.28 -3.65 -7.38
CA ILE A 128 -6.53 -4.32 -7.76
C ILE A 128 -6.16 -5.65 -8.43
N ALA A 129 -6.63 -6.76 -7.87
CA ALA A 129 -6.44 -8.09 -8.43
C ALA A 129 -7.64 -8.54 -9.26
N ASP A 130 -8.85 -8.14 -8.86
CA ASP A 130 -10.08 -8.50 -9.55
C ASP A 130 -11.21 -7.50 -9.23
N SER A 131 -12.18 -7.38 -10.13
CA SER A 131 -13.42 -6.62 -9.93
C SER A 131 -14.60 -7.36 -10.53
N GLU A 132 -15.65 -7.56 -9.75
CA GLU A 132 -16.85 -8.29 -10.16
C GLU A 132 -18.11 -7.46 -9.85
N SER A 133 -19.24 -7.85 -10.40
CA SER A 133 -20.56 -7.33 -10.01
C SER A 133 -21.55 -8.48 -10.07
N VAL A 134 -22.17 -8.79 -8.94
CA VAL A 134 -23.16 -9.88 -8.83
C VAL A 134 -24.49 -9.25 -8.49
N GLU A 135 -25.48 -9.41 -9.38
CA GLU A 135 -26.83 -8.83 -9.20
C GLU A 135 -26.81 -7.30 -8.97
N GLY A 136 -25.80 -6.61 -9.52
CA GLY A 136 -25.63 -5.16 -9.35
C GLY A 136 -24.92 -4.75 -8.05
N ASN A 137 -24.50 -5.71 -7.23
CA ASN A 137 -23.66 -5.46 -6.06
C ASN A 137 -22.19 -5.55 -6.47
N PRO A 138 -21.43 -4.44 -6.39
CA PRO A 138 -20.04 -4.41 -6.82
C PRO A 138 -19.14 -5.09 -5.80
N ILE A 139 -18.10 -5.73 -6.33
CA ILE A 139 -17.12 -6.49 -5.58
C ILE A 139 -15.74 -6.08 -6.08
N ILE A 140 -14.81 -5.83 -5.16
CA ILE A 140 -13.40 -5.60 -5.48
C ILE A 140 -12.52 -6.54 -4.67
N THR A 141 -11.51 -7.12 -5.32
CA THR A 141 -10.45 -7.85 -4.63
C THR A 141 -9.14 -7.10 -4.78
N LEU A 142 -8.56 -6.68 -3.67
CA LEU A 142 -7.23 -6.08 -3.60
C LEU A 142 -6.19 -7.13 -3.23
N GLU A 143 -4.95 -6.96 -3.70
CA GLU A 143 -3.82 -7.82 -3.40
C GLU A 143 -2.67 -7.03 -2.77
N LEU A 144 -2.06 -7.65 -1.77
CA LEU A 144 -0.78 -7.26 -1.19
C LEU A 144 0.18 -8.47 -1.25
N LYS A 145 1.41 -8.23 -1.70
CA LYS A 145 2.50 -9.20 -1.72
C LYS A 145 3.71 -8.63 -0.98
N ASP A 146 4.66 -9.50 -0.65
CA ASP A 146 5.92 -9.06 -0.08
C ASP A 146 6.71 -8.16 -1.04
N ASP A 147 7.34 -7.14 -0.50
CA ASP A 147 8.28 -6.25 -1.19
C ASP A 147 9.51 -5.99 -0.29
N PRO A 148 10.53 -5.26 -0.77
CA PRO A 148 11.71 -4.97 0.06
C PRO A 148 11.39 -4.27 1.40
N TYR A 149 10.32 -3.46 1.47
CA TYR A 149 9.91 -2.80 2.69
C TYR A 149 9.33 -3.80 3.69
N SER A 150 8.35 -4.62 3.29
CA SER A 150 7.79 -5.65 4.18
C SER A 150 8.83 -6.68 4.60
N ARG A 151 9.68 -7.12 3.67
CA ARG A 151 10.77 -8.07 3.91
C ARG A 151 11.79 -7.57 4.94
N SER A 152 12.03 -6.26 4.99
CA SER A 152 12.93 -5.67 5.98
C SER A 152 12.42 -5.77 7.43
N MET A 153 11.11 -5.95 7.63
CA MET A 153 10.48 -6.07 8.95
C MET A 153 10.07 -7.51 9.27
N TRP A 154 9.55 -8.23 8.28
CA TRP A 154 9.09 -9.61 8.37
C TRP A 154 9.47 -10.34 7.08
N ASP A 155 10.63 -10.99 7.13
CA ASP A 155 11.23 -11.64 5.96
C ASP A 155 10.53 -12.96 5.59
N PHE A 156 9.31 -12.86 5.07
CA PHE A 156 8.57 -13.97 4.48
C PHE A 156 7.90 -13.55 3.18
N SER A 157 7.81 -14.49 2.24
CA SER A 157 6.91 -14.36 1.10
C SER A 157 5.47 -14.64 1.50
N PHE A 158 4.57 -13.75 1.11
CA PHE A 158 3.14 -13.92 1.34
C PHE A 158 2.31 -13.34 0.21
N LYS A 159 1.07 -13.79 0.12
CA LYS A 159 0.02 -13.13 -0.66
C LYS A 159 -1.19 -12.91 0.23
N ALA A 160 -1.63 -11.66 0.35
CA ALA A 160 -2.87 -11.32 1.03
C ALA A 160 -3.88 -10.79 -0.01
N LEU A 161 -5.08 -11.39 -0.03
CA LEU A 161 -6.21 -10.93 -0.83
C LEU A 161 -7.26 -10.34 0.10
N TYR A 162 -7.70 -9.12 -0.20
CA TYR A 162 -8.73 -8.42 0.53
C TYR A 162 -9.93 -8.18 -0.37
N LYS A 163 -10.99 -8.95 -0.16
CA LYS A 163 -12.24 -8.88 -0.92
C LYS A 163 -13.24 -8.01 -0.17
N VAL A 164 -13.77 -6.98 -0.84
CA VAL A 164 -14.80 -6.07 -0.33
C VAL A 164 -16.04 -6.24 -1.20
N ILE A 165 -17.17 -6.54 -0.57
CA ILE A 165 -18.46 -6.77 -1.22
C ILE A 165 -19.43 -5.75 -0.64
N LEU A 166 -19.98 -4.90 -1.50
CA LEU A 166 -20.95 -3.89 -1.11
C LEU A 166 -22.35 -4.32 -1.53
N ASN A 167 -23.22 -4.54 -0.55
CA ASN A 167 -24.64 -4.80 -0.76
C ASN A 167 -25.47 -3.57 -0.35
N ALA A 168 -26.78 -3.66 -0.55
CA ALA A 168 -27.75 -2.61 -0.18
C ALA A 168 -27.56 -2.01 1.22
N ASN A 169 -27.35 -2.87 2.22
CA ASN A 169 -27.32 -2.49 3.64
C ASN A 169 -26.20 -3.20 4.43
N SER A 170 -25.24 -3.82 3.73
CA SER A 170 -24.09 -4.48 4.37
C SER A 170 -22.81 -4.28 3.56
N LEU A 171 -21.70 -4.20 4.28
CA LEU A 171 -20.35 -4.26 3.74
C LEU A 171 -19.67 -5.51 4.29
N SER A 172 -19.36 -6.45 3.40
CA SER A 172 -18.65 -7.68 3.76
C SER A 172 -17.20 -7.58 3.33
N THR A 173 -16.29 -7.92 4.24
CA THR A 173 -14.85 -7.83 4.03
C THR A 173 -14.20 -9.16 4.37
N VAL A 174 -13.38 -9.70 3.47
CA VAL A 174 -12.69 -10.99 3.65
C VAL A 174 -11.20 -10.80 3.39
N LEU A 175 -10.38 -11.12 4.38
CA LEU A 175 -8.92 -11.18 4.25
C LEU A 175 -8.47 -12.63 4.17
N THR A 176 -7.87 -13.01 3.04
CA THR A 176 -7.25 -14.33 2.85
C THR A 176 -5.74 -14.16 2.77
N VAL A 177 -5.01 -14.84 3.65
CA VAL A 177 -3.54 -14.84 3.65
C VAL A 177 -3.04 -16.21 3.21
N THR A 178 -2.21 -16.22 2.18
CA THR A 178 -1.53 -17.43 1.68
C THR A 178 -0.05 -17.32 1.99
N ASN A 179 0.49 -18.36 2.64
CA ASN A 179 1.94 -18.53 2.75
C ASN A 179 2.49 -18.95 1.38
N THR A 180 3.33 -18.11 0.78
CA THR A 180 4.00 -18.38 -0.49
C THR A 180 5.52 -18.53 -0.31
N ASP A 181 5.99 -18.53 0.94
CA ASP A 181 7.37 -18.82 1.32
C ASP A 181 7.60 -20.34 1.40
N ASN A 182 8.86 -20.76 1.47
CA ASN A 182 9.23 -22.16 1.71
C ASN A 182 9.30 -22.48 3.21
N ARG A 183 9.24 -21.46 4.08
CA ARG A 183 9.19 -21.60 5.54
C ARG A 183 7.77 -21.41 6.04
N SER A 184 7.42 -22.15 7.09
CA SER A 184 6.23 -21.84 7.88
C SER A 184 6.39 -20.48 8.58
N PHE A 185 5.33 -19.68 8.59
CA PHE A 185 5.26 -18.46 9.39
C PHE A 185 4.04 -18.46 10.30
N SER A 186 4.09 -17.60 11.31
CA SER A 186 2.93 -17.27 12.14
C SER A 186 2.70 -15.77 12.06
N PHE A 187 1.43 -15.37 12.16
CA PHE A 187 1.03 -13.97 12.13
C PHE A 187 -0.20 -13.77 13.00
N SER A 188 -0.47 -12.51 13.35
CA SER A 188 -1.77 -12.07 13.83
C SER A 188 -2.34 -11.06 12.86
N SER A 189 -3.67 -10.93 12.84
CA SER A 189 -4.33 -9.96 11.99
C SER A 189 -5.56 -9.37 12.66
N ALA A 190 -5.90 -8.13 12.31
CA ALA A 190 -7.16 -7.50 12.66
C ALA A 190 -7.56 -6.48 11.58
N LEU A 191 -8.87 -6.26 11.46
CA LEU A 191 -9.44 -5.09 10.80
C LEU A 191 -9.82 -4.08 11.89
N HIS A 192 -9.12 -2.96 11.94
CA HIS A 192 -9.22 -2.00 13.04
C HIS A 192 -10.33 -0.98 12.78
N THR A 193 -11.57 -1.45 12.67
CA THR A 193 -12.73 -0.64 12.24
C THR A 193 -13.03 0.51 13.20
N TYR A 194 -13.21 1.71 12.64
CA TYR A 194 -13.69 2.91 13.32
C TYR A 194 -15.13 3.18 12.90
N PHE A 195 -16.07 3.05 13.84
CA PHE A 195 -17.47 3.44 13.67
C PHE A 195 -17.71 4.85 14.20
#